data_AF-A0A2M7X8L6-F1
#
_entry.id   AF-A0A2M7X8L6-F1
#
_cell.length_a   1.000
_cell.length_b   1.000
_cell.length_c   1.000
_cell.angle_alpha   90.00
_cell.angle_beta   90.00
_cell.angle_gamma   90.00
#
_symmetry.space_group_name_H-M   'P 1'
#
loop_
_entity.id
_entity.type
_entity.pdbx_description
1 polymer ?
#
loop_
_entity_poly.entity_id
_entity_poly.type
_entity_poly.pdbx_seq_one_letter_code
_entity_poly.pdbx_strand_id
1 'polypeptide(L)' 'VLQRTADVHWQRQGQLTDFASNTEDALHSGVWGAAVGLVQGALRDAVVRLDATPSLVIHGGGAIALAARLPFAVVQRP' A
#
# COMPACT_ATOMS: atom_id res chain seq x y z
N VAL A 1 6.80 -0.82 9.91
CA VAL A 1 7.61 -1.77 9.11
C VAL A 1 7.62 -1.32 7.66
N LEU A 2 6.49 -1.29 6.96
CA LEU A 2 6.41 -0.91 5.53
C LEU A 2 7.11 0.41 5.19
N GLN A 3 6.84 1.48 5.96
CA GLN A 3 7.46 2.79 5.75
C GLN A 3 8.99 2.75 5.95
N ARG A 4 9.50 1.99 6.95
CA ARG A 4 10.95 1.82 7.12
C ARG A 4 11.60 1.03 5.99
N THR A 5 10.87 0.10 5.38
CA THR A 5 11.37 -0.68 4.23
C THR A 5 11.43 0.18 2.97
N ALA A 6 10.51 1.14 2.82
CA ALA A 6 10.53 2.11 1.75
C ALA A 6 11.63 3.17 1.90
N ASP A 7 11.92 3.57 3.15
CA ASP A 7 12.87 4.64 3.47
C ASP A 7 14.31 4.13 3.69
N VAL A 8 14.92 3.48 2.70
CA VAL A 8 16.39 3.25 2.73
C VAL A 8 17.12 4.47 2.20
N HIS A 9 17.80 5.17 3.10
CA HIS A 9 18.57 6.37 2.77
C HIS A 9 19.83 6.03 1.98
N TRP A 10 19.87 6.41 0.70
CA TRP A 10 21.10 6.44 -0.10
C TRP A 10 21.61 7.88 -0.32
N GLN A 11 20.72 8.83 -0.63
CA GLN A 11 21.04 10.28 -0.66
C GLN A 11 19.83 11.16 -0.27
N ARG A 12 18.62 10.81 -0.71
CA ARG A 12 17.37 11.49 -0.36
C ARG A 12 16.25 10.49 -0.02
N GLN A 13 15.11 11.01 0.42
CA GLN A 13 13.88 10.24 0.51
C GLN A 13 13.23 10.11 -0.86
N GLY A 14 12.76 8.90 -1.18
CA GLY A 14 11.99 8.64 -2.40
C GLY A 14 10.62 9.30 -2.32
N GLN A 15 10.00 9.52 -3.47
CA GLN A 15 8.62 9.94 -3.63
C GLN A 15 7.82 8.83 -4.29
N LEU A 16 6.53 8.79 -4.00
CA LEU A 16 5.63 7.88 -4.70
C LEU A 16 5.27 8.46 -6.07
N THR A 17 5.60 7.73 -7.13
CA THR A 17 5.38 8.12 -8.52
C THR A 17 5.01 6.87 -9.33
N ASP A 18 4.20 7.04 -10.37
CA ASP A 18 3.80 5.92 -11.23
C ASP A 18 4.99 5.36 -12.03
N PHE A 19 5.93 6.23 -12.44
CA PHE A 19 7.08 5.87 -13.27
C PHE A 19 8.33 6.57 -12.76
N ALA A 20 9.02 5.92 -11.82
CA ALA A 20 10.23 6.46 -11.24
C ALA A 20 11.38 6.54 -12.26
N SER A 21 12.11 7.66 -12.23
CA SER A 21 13.32 7.89 -13.04
C SER A 21 14.62 7.75 -12.24
N ASN A 22 14.53 7.45 -10.95
CA ASN A 22 15.65 7.27 -10.04
C ASN A 22 15.34 6.18 -9.00
N THR A 23 16.39 5.71 -8.33
CA THR A 23 16.33 4.56 -7.45
C THR A 23 15.49 4.81 -6.19
N GLU A 24 15.59 6.00 -5.59
CA GLU A 24 14.84 6.33 -4.37
C GLU A 24 13.33 6.29 -4.63
N ASP A 25 12.89 6.93 -5.71
CA ASP A 25 11.49 6.93 -6.11
C ASP A 25 11.06 5.53 -6.56
N ALA A 26 11.92 4.78 -7.26
CA ALA A 26 11.60 3.42 -7.73
C ALA A 26 11.37 2.47 -6.55
N LEU A 27 12.18 2.57 -5.51
CA LEU A 27 12.00 1.75 -4.32
C LEU A 27 10.78 2.16 -3.51
N HIS A 28 10.61 3.45 -3.26
CA HIS A 28 9.46 3.95 -2.50
C HIS A 28 8.16 3.60 -3.22
N SER A 29 8.12 3.79 -4.54
CA SER A 29 7.00 3.43 -5.42
C SER A 29 6.77 1.92 -5.49
N GLY A 30 7.84 1.13 -5.61
CA GLY A 30 7.75 -0.32 -5.64
C GLY A 30 7.18 -0.91 -4.35
N VAL A 31 7.64 -0.46 -3.18
CA VAL A 31 7.18 -0.98 -1.88
C VAL A 31 5.70 -0.69 -1.65
N TRP A 32 5.26 0.55 -1.83
CA TRP A 32 3.84 0.89 -1.64
C TRP A 32 2.96 0.33 -2.76
N GLY A 33 3.43 0.35 -4.00
CA GLY A 33 2.72 -0.23 -5.13
C GLY A 33 2.48 -1.74 -4.93
N ALA A 34 3.50 -2.47 -4.46
CA ALA A 34 3.36 -3.88 -4.11
C ALA A 34 2.36 -4.09 -2.97
N ALA A 35 2.40 -3.27 -1.92
CA ALA A 35 1.45 -3.38 -0.81
C ALA A 35 -0.01 -3.14 -1.26
N VAL A 36 -0.25 -2.11 -2.06
CA VAL A 36 -1.57 -1.84 -2.65
C VAL A 36 -2.01 -2.99 -3.55
N GLY A 37 -1.13 -3.44 -4.45
CA GLY A 37 -1.41 -4.52 -5.39
C GLY A 37 -1.74 -5.85 -4.69
N LEU A 38 -1.02 -6.18 -3.62
CA LEU A 38 -1.29 -7.36 -2.80
C LEU A 38 -2.68 -7.30 -2.16
N VAL A 39 -3.05 -6.16 -1.56
CA VAL A 39 -4.36 -5.99 -0.94
C VAL A 39 -5.49 -6.04 -1.98
N GLN A 40 -5.33 -5.37 -3.12
CA GLN A 40 -6.32 -5.43 -4.20
C GLN A 40 -6.46 -6.83 -4.79
N GLY A 41 -5.35 -7.56 -4.96
CA GLY A 41 -5.36 -8.96 -5.40
C GLY A 41 -6.13 -9.84 -4.43
N ALA A 42 -5.79 -9.77 -3.14
CA ALA A 42 -6.48 -10.52 -2.10
C ALA A 42 -7.97 -10.17 -2.02
N LEU A 43 -8.34 -8.89 -2.21
CA LEU A 43 -9.75 -8.47 -2.23
C LEU A 43 -10.51 -9.08 -3.42
N ARG A 44 -9.91 -9.10 -4.62
CA ARG A 44 -10.53 -9.76 -5.79
C ARG A 44 -10.75 -11.25 -5.53
N ASP A 45 -9.75 -11.93 -4.96
CA ASP A 45 -9.86 -13.35 -4.62
C ASP A 45 -10.94 -13.59 -3.55
N ALA A 46 -11.05 -12.70 -2.56
CA ALA A 46 -12.06 -12.77 -1.51
C ALA A 46 -13.48 -12.57 -2.06
N VAL A 47 -13.67 -11.65 -3.01
CA VAL A 47 -14.97 -11.45 -3.68
C VAL A 47 -15.45 -12.75 -4.33
N VAL A 48 -14.56 -13.43 -5.06
CA VAL A 48 -14.89 -14.71 -5.72
C VAL A 48 -15.22 -15.80 -4.71
N ARG A 49 -14.49 -15.87 -3.59
CA ARG A 49 -14.67 -16.92 -2.57
C ARG A 49 -15.92 -16.72 -1.71
N LEU A 50 -16.29 -15.47 -1.45
CA LEU A 50 -17.40 -15.11 -0.57
C LEU A 50 -18.71 -14.87 -1.32
N ASP A 51 -18.66 -14.80 -2.65
CA ASP A 51 -19.78 -14.36 -3.51
C ASP A 51 -20.38 -13.02 -3.06
N ALA A 52 -19.52 -12.16 -2.50
CA ALA A 52 -19.90 -10.86 -1.93
C ALA A 52 -18.65 -9.98 -1.80
N THR A 53 -18.84 -8.65 -1.81
CA THR A 53 -17.72 -7.71 -1.57
C THR A 53 -17.47 -7.55 -0.08
N PRO A 54 -16.34 -8.04 0.47
CA PRO A 54 -16.06 -7.89 1.90
C PRO A 54 -15.67 -6.45 2.22
N SER A 55 -15.94 -6.03 3.45
CA SER A 55 -15.41 -4.76 3.97
C SER A 55 -13.91 -4.88 4.18
N LEU A 56 -13.13 -3.92 3.66
CA LEU A 56 -11.69 -3.86 3.87
C LEU A 56 -11.37 -2.99 5.08
N VAL A 57 -10.92 -3.62 6.16
CA VAL A 57 -10.44 -2.92 7.37
C VAL A 57 -8.92 -2.98 7.40
N ILE A 58 -8.27 -1.82 7.58
CA ILE A 58 -6.81 -1.72 7.65
C ILE A 58 -6.37 -1.16 9.00
N HIS A 59 -5.29 -1.70 9.56
CA HIS A 59 -4.70 -1.25 10.81
C HIS A 59 -3.16 -1.23 10.73
N GLY A 60 -2.52 -0.73 11.80
CA GLY A 60 -1.07 -0.66 11.92
C GLY A 60 -0.45 0.62 11.34
N GLY A 61 0.87 0.75 11.47
CA GLY A 61 1.57 2.03 11.21
C GLY A 61 1.53 2.54 9.77
N GLY A 62 1.18 1.70 8.79
CA GLY A 62 1.00 2.10 7.39
C GLY A 62 -0.45 2.34 6.98
N ALA A 63 -1.42 2.20 7.89
CA ALA A 63 -2.84 2.14 7.53
C ALA A 63 -3.35 3.43 6.88
N ILE A 64 -2.97 4.60 7.39
CA ILE A 64 -3.40 5.89 6.84
C ILE A 64 -2.89 6.06 5.41
N ALA A 65 -1.59 5.80 5.18
CA ALA A 65 -0.99 5.91 3.86
C ALA A 65 -1.58 4.91 2.86
N LEU A 66 -1.92 3.70 3.32
CA LEU A 66 -2.55 2.69 2.47
C LEU A 66 -4.02 3.05 2.17
N ALA A 67 -4.78 3.54 3.15
CA ALA A 67 -6.16 3.96 2.98
C ALA A 67 -6.31 5.11 1.97
N ALA A 68 -5.35 6.05 1.94
CA ALA A 68 -5.33 7.12 0.93
C ALA A 68 -5.27 6.60 -0.52
N ARG A 69 -4.89 5.33 -0.73
CA ARG A 69 -4.76 4.67 -2.04
C ARG A 69 -5.79 3.56 -2.26
N LEU A 70 -6.56 3.24 -1.24
CA LEU A 70 -7.61 2.23 -1.23
C LEU A 70 -8.89 2.90 -0.70
N PRO A 71 -9.60 3.67 -1.53
CA PRO A 71 -10.67 4.56 -1.06
C PRO A 71 -11.88 3.83 -0.43
N PHE A 72 -12.00 2.52 -0.66
CA PHE A 72 -13.02 1.66 -0.05
C PHE A 72 -12.61 1.07 1.30
N ALA A 73 -11.41 1.38 1.79
CA ALA A 73 -10.88 0.82 3.01
C ALA A 73 -11.16 1.72 4.22
N VAL A 74 -11.50 1.10 5.35
CA VAL A 74 -11.71 1.79 6.62
C VAL A 74 -10.48 1.59 7.51
N VAL A 75 -9.90 2.68 7.99
CA VAL A 75 -8.83 2.62 8.99
C VAL A 75 -9.45 2.31 10.35
N GLN A 76 -9.07 1.18 10.94
CA GLN A 76 -9.45 0.85 12.30
C GLN A 76 -8.77 1.83 13.26
N ARG A 77 -9.57 2.59 14.02
CA ARG A 77 -9.06 3.42 15.12
C ARG A 77 -8.58 2.51 16.25
N PRO A 78 -7.48 2.87 16.94
CA PRO A 78 -7.04 2.16 18.13
C PRO A 78 -8.08 2.22 19.24
#